data_AF-A0A6G5QKK6-F1
#
_entry.id   AF-A0A6G5QKK6-F1
#
_cell.length_a   1.000
_cell.length_b   1.000
_cell.length_c   1.000
_cell.angle_alpha   90.00
_cell.angle_beta   90.00
_cell.angle_gamma   90.00
#
_symmetry.space_group_name_H-M   'P 1'
#
loop_
_entity.id
_entity.type
_entity.pdbx_description
1 polymer ?
#
loop_
_entity_poly.entity_id
_entity_poly.type
_entity_poly.pdbx_seq_one_letter_code
_entity_poly.pdbx_strand_id
1 'polypeptide(L)'
;MSMNIPKSFTREEFQKLTNKTLGNKPQDNNPFQQYKKIITDSYKKDRGSGNYILKEGLSNEALANIDFIFKRIGYKEFNSIREIAEYFKRLLEEKKYIVLFAYNGTGKTRLSGEFKSLGQHLNEETGEKTADTLYYNAFTEDLFYWDNDLDNDTERVLKFNKSSRFFNGLKDLDMDNRIRPLFQRYADFDFSINYDDASINFYREESTQRIDNIKVSRGEENIFIWCFFLAIVQLVIDKAEAYEWVKYIYVDDPISSLDDNNVIAVASHLAALMKGEGVKVIVSSHHTLFFNVLCNEISRAEQLFLQKSKDNATYILKDTTKTPFFHHVALLKELKKASDTDILYTYHFNILRNILEKTASFHGYAHFSSCIRKGDAENEPVYTRIVNLLSHGNYSLFDPKEMVEENKEYFRNILNNFLEDYNFNQRIFGETQNQKEE
;
A
#
# COMPACT_ATOMS: atom_id res chain seq x y z
N MET A 1 -13.08 -22.78 12.41
CA MET A 1 -13.38 -21.36 12.72
C MET A 1 -14.74 -21.29 13.38
N SER A 2 -14.88 -20.59 14.52
CA SER A 2 -16.19 -20.29 15.10
C SER A 2 -16.84 -19.17 14.27
N MET A 3 -17.68 -19.53 13.30
CA MET A 3 -18.46 -18.56 12.53
C MET A 3 -19.64 -18.10 13.39
N ASN A 4 -19.41 -17.10 14.24
CA ASN A 4 -20.48 -16.50 15.04
C ASN A 4 -21.35 -15.62 14.14
N ILE A 5 -22.37 -16.23 13.53
CA ILE A 5 -23.35 -15.57 12.64
C ILE A 5 -24.62 -15.28 13.45
N PRO A 6 -25.12 -14.04 13.46
CA PRO A 6 -26.38 -13.69 14.13
C PRO A 6 -27.54 -14.60 13.70
N LYS A 7 -28.16 -15.26 14.69
CA LYS A 7 -29.29 -16.16 14.47
C LYS A 7 -30.57 -15.42 14.10
N SER A 8 -30.71 -14.16 14.52
CA SER A 8 -31.88 -13.34 14.24
C SER A 8 -31.54 -11.86 14.15
N PHE A 9 -32.32 -11.13 13.36
CA PHE A 9 -32.31 -9.68 13.24
C PHE A 9 -33.72 -9.11 13.42
N THR A 10 -33.83 -7.93 14.02
CA THR A 10 -35.07 -7.15 13.95
C THR A 10 -35.35 -6.71 12.51
N ARG A 11 -36.60 -6.35 12.22
CA ARG A 11 -36.99 -5.83 10.89
C ARG A 11 -36.17 -4.60 10.49
N GLU A 12 -35.93 -3.69 11.43
CA GLU A 12 -35.18 -2.45 11.18
C GLU A 12 -33.68 -2.73 10.93
N GLU A 13 -33.06 -3.59 11.73
CA GLU A 13 -31.66 -3.99 11.55
C GLU A 13 -31.46 -4.69 10.21
N PHE A 14 -32.37 -5.61 9.85
CA PHE A 14 -32.29 -6.32 8.58
C PHE A 14 -32.48 -5.37 7.37
N GLN A 15 -33.36 -4.38 7.48
CA GLN A 15 -33.50 -3.34 6.47
C GLN A 15 -32.24 -2.45 6.37
N LYS A 16 -31.67 -2.01 7.49
CA LYS A 16 -30.40 -1.26 7.50
C LYS A 16 -29.28 -2.06 6.85
N LEU A 17 -29.20 -3.35 7.16
CA LEU A 17 -28.19 -4.27 6.65
C LEU A 17 -28.32 -4.50 5.14
N THR A 18 -29.54 -4.69 4.64
CA THR A 18 -29.82 -4.90 3.19
C THR A 18 -29.86 -3.61 2.37
N ASN A 19 -29.86 -2.45 3.01
CA ASN A 19 -29.75 -1.14 2.38
C ASN A 19 -28.33 -0.56 2.42
N LYS A 20 -27.42 -1.12 3.23
CA LYS A 20 -25.99 -0.76 3.18
C LYS A 20 -25.46 -1.07 1.78
N THR A 21 -24.87 -0.07 1.15
CA THR A 21 -24.12 -0.20 -0.09
C THR A 21 -22.66 0.09 0.20
N LEU A 22 -21.74 -0.73 -0.32
CA LEU A 22 -20.34 -0.35 -0.40
C LEU A 22 -20.14 0.52 -1.63
N GLY A 23 -20.20 1.83 -1.41
CA GLY A 23 -19.98 2.84 -2.42
C GLY A 23 -21.12 3.02 -3.42
N ASN A 24 -21.49 4.29 -3.67
CA ASN A 24 -22.28 4.70 -4.84
C ASN A 24 -21.60 4.29 -6.15
N LYS A 25 -21.90 3.11 -6.71
CA LYS A 25 -21.78 2.78 -8.13
C LYS A 25 -23.20 2.67 -8.74
N PRO A 26 -23.40 2.97 -10.03
CA PRO A 26 -24.67 2.73 -10.72
C PRO A 26 -25.15 1.28 -10.55
N GLN A 27 -26.47 1.07 -10.53
CA GLN A 27 -27.13 -0.18 -10.13
C GLN A 27 -26.77 -1.41 -10.98
N ASP A 28 -26.31 -1.24 -12.22
CA ASP A 28 -26.27 -2.33 -13.21
C ASP A 28 -25.01 -3.22 -13.18
N ASN A 29 -24.02 -2.92 -12.33
CA ASN A 29 -22.79 -3.72 -12.22
C ASN A 29 -22.24 -3.76 -10.79
N ASN A 30 -23.14 -3.87 -9.80
CA ASN A 30 -22.76 -3.89 -8.39
C ASN A 30 -22.68 -5.34 -7.85
N PRO A 31 -21.49 -5.84 -7.46
CA PRO A 31 -21.35 -7.13 -6.74
C PRO A 31 -22.27 -7.23 -5.52
N PHE A 32 -22.67 -6.08 -4.94
CA PHE A 32 -23.57 -6.04 -3.79
C PHE A 32 -25.01 -6.49 -4.03
N GLN A 33 -25.54 -6.46 -5.25
CA GLN A 33 -26.86 -7.04 -5.49
C GLN A 33 -26.86 -8.55 -5.21
N GLN A 34 -25.74 -9.22 -5.50
CA GLN A 34 -25.55 -10.63 -5.18
C GLN A 34 -25.45 -10.84 -3.66
N TYR A 35 -24.73 -9.97 -2.92
CA TYR A 35 -24.65 -10.06 -1.45
C TYR A 35 -25.97 -9.80 -0.74
N LYS A 36 -26.74 -8.81 -1.21
CA LYS A 36 -28.09 -8.57 -0.71
C LYS A 36 -28.96 -9.80 -0.92
N LYS A 37 -28.91 -10.39 -2.12
CA LYS A 37 -29.65 -11.61 -2.45
C LYS A 37 -29.24 -12.79 -1.56
N ILE A 38 -27.94 -13.01 -1.36
CA ILE A 38 -27.43 -14.07 -0.47
C ILE A 38 -27.96 -13.90 0.96
N ILE A 39 -27.92 -12.68 1.51
CA ILE A 39 -28.45 -12.42 2.85
C ILE A 39 -29.98 -12.62 2.89
N THR A 40 -30.73 -12.09 1.93
CA THR A 40 -32.19 -12.27 1.89
C THR A 40 -32.61 -13.72 1.69
N ASP A 41 -31.82 -14.49 0.94
CA ASP A 41 -32.06 -15.91 0.71
C ASP A 41 -31.65 -16.75 1.92
N SER A 42 -30.77 -16.24 2.80
CA SER A 42 -30.29 -16.94 4.00
C SER A 42 -31.16 -16.71 5.23
N TYR A 43 -31.97 -15.64 5.26
CA TYR A 43 -32.83 -15.31 6.39
C TYR A 43 -34.31 -15.37 6.00
N LYS A 44 -35.15 -15.98 6.85
CA LYS A 44 -36.61 -16.02 6.67
C LYS A 44 -37.31 -15.08 7.64
N LYS A 45 -38.35 -14.39 7.18
CA LYS A 45 -39.20 -13.59 8.07
C LYS A 45 -40.08 -14.52 8.91
N ASP A 46 -39.96 -14.42 10.23
CA ASP A 46 -40.81 -15.11 11.17
C ASP A 46 -42.20 -14.48 11.21
N ARG A 47 -43.25 -15.31 11.15
CA ARG A 47 -44.65 -14.86 11.05
C ARG A 47 -45.20 -14.36 12.38
N GLY A 48 -44.65 -14.81 13.51
CA GLY A 48 -45.08 -14.40 14.85
C GLY A 48 -44.43 -13.10 15.31
N SER A 49 -43.09 -13.05 15.30
CA SER A 49 -42.31 -11.90 15.79
C SER A 49 -42.08 -10.80 14.77
N GLY A 50 -42.21 -11.10 13.47
CA GLY A 50 -41.85 -10.17 12.39
C GLY A 50 -40.34 -10.00 12.17
N ASN A 51 -39.50 -10.68 12.96
CA ASN A 51 -38.04 -10.70 12.88
C ASN A 51 -37.54 -11.59 11.73
N TYR A 52 -36.29 -11.41 11.32
CA TYR A 52 -35.64 -12.25 10.34
C TYR A 52 -34.74 -13.27 11.03
N ILE A 53 -34.98 -14.56 10.81
CA ILE A 53 -34.26 -15.67 11.45
C ILE A 53 -33.42 -16.40 10.39
N LEU A 54 -32.19 -16.77 10.73
CA LEU A 54 -31.31 -17.54 9.86
C LEU A 54 -31.98 -18.90 9.52
N LYS A 55 -31.95 -19.30 8.25
CA LYS A 55 -32.49 -20.59 7.82
C LYS A 55 -31.65 -21.73 8.41
N GLU A 56 -32.34 -22.79 8.84
CA GLU A 56 -31.70 -24.03 9.29
C GLU A 56 -31.19 -24.84 8.09
N GLY A 57 -30.11 -25.61 8.27
CA GLY A 57 -29.55 -26.48 7.23
C GLY A 57 -28.67 -25.79 6.17
N LEU A 58 -28.22 -24.56 6.41
CA LEU A 58 -27.25 -23.89 5.53
C LEU A 58 -25.90 -24.64 5.52
N SER A 59 -25.29 -24.75 4.34
CA SER A 59 -23.95 -25.34 4.21
C SER A 59 -22.89 -24.48 4.89
N ASN A 60 -21.76 -25.09 5.27
CA ASN A 60 -20.62 -24.37 5.84
C ASN A 60 -20.10 -23.26 4.92
N GLU A 61 -20.16 -23.47 3.60
CA GLU A 61 -19.79 -22.48 2.59
C GLU A 61 -20.77 -21.29 2.57
N ALA A 62 -22.07 -21.55 2.67
CA ALA A 62 -23.07 -20.48 2.77
C ALA A 62 -22.86 -19.64 4.05
N LEU A 63 -22.56 -20.28 5.17
CA LEU A 63 -22.23 -19.59 6.42
C LEU A 63 -20.95 -18.74 6.28
N ALA A 64 -19.90 -19.30 5.65
CA ALA A 64 -18.67 -18.56 5.37
C ALA A 64 -18.94 -17.33 4.48
N ASN A 65 -19.83 -17.47 3.49
CA ASN A 65 -20.25 -16.38 2.61
C ASN A 65 -20.95 -15.27 3.37
N ILE A 66 -21.87 -15.62 4.27
CA ILE A 66 -22.55 -14.64 5.12
C ILE A 66 -21.55 -13.92 6.03
N ASP A 67 -20.65 -14.66 6.67
CA ASP A 67 -19.62 -14.08 7.56
C ASP A 67 -18.69 -13.11 6.82
N PHE A 68 -18.23 -13.48 5.61
CA PHE A 68 -17.46 -12.61 4.74
C PHE A 68 -18.22 -11.33 4.38
N ILE A 69 -19.50 -11.44 4.01
CA ILE A 69 -20.32 -10.27 3.68
C ILE A 69 -20.49 -9.35 4.90
N PHE A 70 -20.71 -9.91 6.09
CA PHE A 70 -20.86 -9.13 7.32
C PHE A 70 -19.59 -8.37 7.70
N LYS A 71 -18.41 -8.98 7.53
CA LYS A 71 -17.13 -8.28 7.66
C LYS A 71 -16.98 -7.20 6.60
N ARG A 72 -17.34 -7.52 5.35
CA ARG A 72 -17.22 -6.62 4.20
C ARG A 72 -18.03 -5.33 4.38
N ILE A 73 -19.23 -5.41 4.95
CA ILE A 73 -20.10 -4.23 5.23
C ILE A 73 -19.83 -3.54 6.58
N GLY A 74 -18.78 -3.96 7.30
CA GLY A 74 -18.45 -3.46 8.62
C GLY A 74 -19.53 -3.71 9.67
N TYR A 75 -20.27 -4.82 9.56
CA TYR A 75 -21.21 -5.26 10.60
C TYR A 75 -20.49 -6.09 11.68
N LYS A 76 -19.42 -6.79 11.32
CA LYS A 76 -18.66 -7.67 12.21
C LYS A 76 -17.18 -7.30 12.23
N GLU A 77 -16.58 -7.32 13.42
CA GLU A 77 -15.14 -7.14 13.65
C GLU A 77 -14.37 -8.44 13.44
N PHE A 78 -13.05 -8.34 13.40
CA PHE A 78 -12.13 -9.46 13.29
C PHE A 78 -11.54 -9.76 14.66
N ASN A 79 -11.52 -11.02 15.07
CA ASN A 79 -11.02 -11.46 16.38
C ASN A 79 -9.51 -11.76 16.34
N SER A 80 -8.92 -11.87 15.15
CA SER A 80 -7.49 -12.14 14.99
C SER A 80 -6.94 -11.64 13.66
N ILE A 81 -5.62 -11.49 13.60
CA ILE A 81 -4.89 -11.18 12.36
C ILE A 81 -5.04 -12.31 11.33
N ARG A 82 -5.07 -13.56 11.77
CA ARG A 82 -5.29 -14.71 10.89
C ARG A 82 -6.64 -14.62 10.17
N GLU A 83 -7.68 -14.22 10.88
CA GLU A 83 -9.02 -14.02 10.31
C GLU A 83 -9.03 -12.90 9.24
N ILE A 84 -8.19 -11.87 9.39
CA ILE A 84 -7.98 -10.84 8.37
C ILE A 84 -7.24 -11.42 7.16
N ALA A 85 -6.21 -12.24 7.36
CA ALA A 85 -5.47 -12.88 6.27
C ALA A 85 -6.37 -13.80 5.42
N GLU A 86 -7.23 -14.59 6.07
CA GLU A 86 -8.25 -15.43 5.42
C GLU A 86 -9.25 -14.58 4.62
N TYR A 87 -9.70 -13.47 5.22
CA TYR A 87 -10.56 -12.51 4.53
C TYR A 87 -9.87 -11.87 3.32
N PHE A 88 -8.57 -11.56 3.39
CA PHE A 88 -7.82 -11.03 2.24
C PHE A 88 -7.65 -12.06 1.12
N LYS A 89 -7.35 -13.33 1.43
CA LYS A 89 -7.28 -14.39 0.40
C LYS A 89 -8.58 -14.46 -0.40
N ARG A 90 -9.71 -14.42 0.31
CA ARG A 90 -11.04 -14.42 -0.30
C ARG A 90 -11.36 -13.13 -1.04
N LEU A 91 -11.03 -11.97 -0.47
CA LEU A 91 -11.25 -10.68 -1.13
C LEU A 91 -10.46 -10.57 -2.44
N LEU A 92 -9.29 -11.21 -2.51
CA LEU A 92 -8.48 -11.28 -3.72
C LEU A 92 -9.06 -12.20 -4.80
N GLU A 93 -10.14 -12.95 -4.54
CA GLU A 93 -10.92 -13.61 -5.59
C GLU A 93 -11.78 -12.59 -6.37
N GLU A 94 -12.18 -11.51 -5.71
CA GLU A 94 -12.99 -10.43 -6.29
C GLU A 94 -12.15 -9.23 -6.75
N LYS A 95 -10.98 -9.04 -6.13
CA LYS A 95 -10.10 -7.88 -6.31
C LYS A 95 -8.70 -8.33 -6.67
N LYS A 96 -8.02 -7.56 -7.53
CA LYS A 96 -6.60 -7.83 -7.85
C LYS A 96 -5.64 -7.19 -6.83
N TYR A 97 -6.01 -6.04 -6.28
CA TYR A 97 -5.12 -5.23 -5.46
C TYR A 97 -5.79 -4.83 -4.15
N ILE A 98 -5.09 -5.00 -3.03
CA ILE A 98 -5.45 -4.48 -1.72
C ILE A 98 -4.34 -3.55 -1.27
N VAL A 99 -4.68 -2.31 -0.94
CA VAL A 99 -3.76 -1.35 -0.33
C VAL A 99 -4.26 -1.08 1.08
N LEU A 100 -3.43 -1.40 2.06
CA LEU A 100 -3.76 -1.34 3.49
C LEU A 100 -2.92 -0.29 4.19
N PHE A 101 -3.58 0.71 4.77
CA PHE A 101 -2.91 1.57 5.74
C PHE A 101 -3.07 1.01 7.16
N ALA A 102 -1.98 1.00 7.93
CA ALA A 102 -2.07 0.79 9.38
C ALA A 102 -0.89 1.43 10.11
N TYR A 103 -1.17 2.01 11.29
CA TYR A 103 -0.12 2.55 12.15
C TYR A 103 0.83 1.45 12.66
N ASN A 104 2.01 1.87 13.10
CA ASN A 104 2.97 0.97 13.75
C ASN A 104 2.36 0.33 15.01
N GLY A 105 2.76 -0.91 15.30
CA GLY A 105 2.18 -1.70 16.40
C GLY A 105 0.80 -2.32 16.13
N THR A 106 0.18 -2.05 14.98
CA THR A 106 -1.13 -2.66 14.62
C THR A 106 -1.02 -4.13 14.20
N GLY A 107 0.18 -4.59 13.82
CA GLY A 107 0.45 -5.98 13.44
C GLY A 107 0.54 -6.25 11.94
N LYS A 108 0.91 -5.26 11.12
CA LYS A 108 1.06 -5.41 9.65
C LYS A 108 2.04 -6.53 9.25
N THR A 109 3.21 -6.58 9.87
CA THR A 109 4.21 -7.64 9.62
C THR A 109 3.68 -9.02 10.02
N ARG A 110 2.95 -9.11 11.14
CA ARG A 110 2.27 -10.35 11.54
C ARG A 110 1.17 -10.75 10.55
N LEU A 111 0.46 -9.79 9.96
CA LEU A 111 -0.53 -10.04 8.91
C LEU A 111 0.13 -10.61 7.64
N SER A 112 1.26 -10.05 7.20
CA SER A 112 2.03 -10.61 6.08
C SER A 112 2.48 -12.05 6.36
N GLY A 113 2.91 -12.34 7.59
CA GLY A 113 3.33 -13.68 8.02
C GLY A 113 2.19 -14.69 8.07
N GLU A 114 1.03 -14.32 8.62
CA GLU A 114 -0.17 -15.18 8.62
C GLU A 114 -0.66 -15.44 7.20
N PHE A 115 -0.71 -14.40 6.34
CA PHE A 115 -1.12 -14.55 4.95
C PHE A 115 -0.22 -15.50 4.17
N LYS A 116 1.11 -15.36 4.32
CA LYS A 116 2.10 -16.30 3.79
C LYS A 116 1.84 -17.72 4.30
N SER A 117 1.66 -17.87 5.62
CA SER A 117 1.49 -19.18 6.26
C SER A 117 0.24 -19.92 5.80
N LEU A 118 -0.85 -19.21 5.51
CA LEU A 118 -2.07 -19.80 4.94
C LEU A 118 -1.85 -20.45 3.58
N GLY A 119 -0.85 -19.99 2.83
CA GLY A 119 -0.49 -20.54 1.53
C GLY A 119 0.61 -21.60 1.57
N GLN A 120 1.13 -21.93 2.75
CA GLN A 120 2.18 -22.94 2.92
C GLN A 120 1.58 -24.29 3.28
N HIS A 121 1.94 -25.31 2.51
CA HIS A 121 1.58 -26.69 2.80
C HIS A 121 2.84 -27.55 2.80
N LEU A 122 2.99 -28.36 3.84
CA LEU A 122 3.99 -29.41 3.91
C LEU A 122 3.32 -30.71 3.51
N ASN A 123 3.84 -31.36 2.48
CA ASN A 123 3.48 -32.74 2.19
C ASN A 123 4.25 -33.64 3.15
N GLU A 124 3.56 -34.28 4.10
CA GLU A 124 4.19 -35.14 5.12
C GLU A 124 4.85 -36.40 4.53
N GLU A 125 4.41 -36.85 3.36
CA GLU A 125 4.93 -38.05 2.69
C GLU A 125 6.21 -37.76 1.90
N THR A 126 6.28 -36.61 1.22
CA THR A 126 7.44 -36.23 0.38
C THR A 126 8.40 -35.29 1.10
N GLY A 127 7.99 -34.68 2.22
CA GLY A 127 8.70 -33.59 2.88
C GLY A 127 8.69 -32.27 2.08
N GLU A 128 7.96 -32.21 0.96
CA GLU A 128 7.97 -31.04 0.09
C GLU A 128 7.15 -29.89 0.68
N LYS A 129 7.77 -28.71 0.74
CA LYS A 129 7.13 -27.49 1.22
C LYS A 129 6.69 -26.62 0.04
N THR A 130 5.38 -26.59 -0.20
CA THR A 130 4.77 -25.70 -1.20
C THR A 130 4.43 -24.34 -0.56
N ALA A 131 4.37 -23.31 -1.41
CA ALA A 131 4.00 -21.96 -1.04
C ALA A 131 3.32 -21.30 -2.24
N ASP A 132 2.45 -20.32 -2.00
CA ASP A 132 1.73 -19.60 -3.06
C ASP A 132 1.96 -18.08 -3.04
N THR A 133 2.76 -17.59 -2.10
CA THR A 133 2.92 -16.15 -1.82
C THR A 133 4.40 -15.76 -1.80
N LEU A 134 4.79 -14.84 -2.70
CA LEU A 134 6.03 -14.08 -2.62
C LEU A 134 5.80 -12.88 -1.69
N TYR A 135 6.73 -12.58 -0.79
CA TYR A 135 6.54 -11.49 0.17
C TYR A 135 7.80 -10.64 0.32
N TYR A 136 7.59 -9.37 0.67
CA TYR A 136 8.60 -8.43 1.14
C TYR A 136 8.17 -7.91 2.51
N ASN A 137 9.03 -8.08 3.51
CA ASN A 137 8.87 -7.54 4.87
C ASN A 137 10.25 -7.61 5.58
N ALA A 138 10.30 -7.26 6.86
CA ALA A 138 11.53 -7.35 7.66
C ALA A 138 12.26 -8.71 7.57
N PHE A 139 11.54 -9.83 7.53
CA PHE A 139 12.17 -11.17 7.37
C PHE A 139 12.81 -11.40 6.00
N THR A 140 12.44 -10.59 4.99
CA THR A 140 13.05 -10.61 3.66
C THR A 140 14.34 -9.80 3.66
N GLU A 141 14.36 -8.67 4.37
CA GLU A 141 15.56 -7.86 4.60
C GLU A 141 16.59 -8.66 5.41
N ASP A 142 16.15 -9.41 6.43
CA ASP A 142 16.99 -10.31 7.24
C ASP A 142 17.62 -11.47 6.44
N LEU A 143 17.23 -11.67 5.16
CA LEU A 143 17.92 -12.61 4.29
C LEU A 143 19.30 -12.09 3.83
N PHE A 144 19.55 -10.80 4.00
CA PHE A 144 20.79 -10.12 3.67
C PHE A 144 21.50 -9.71 4.97
N TYR A 145 22.82 -9.84 4.99
CA TYR A 145 23.62 -9.47 6.17
C TYR A 145 25.05 -9.08 5.76
N TRP A 146 25.65 -8.13 6.48
CA TRP A 146 27.01 -7.70 6.19
C TRP A 146 28.05 -8.68 6.74
N ASP A 147 29.01 -9.03 5.89
CA ASP A 147 30.32 -9.50 6.29
C ASP A 147 31.29 -8.33 6.15
N ASN A 148 31.80 -7.83 7.27
CA ASN A 148 32.61 -6.61 7.30
C ASN A 148 34.11 -6.89 7.37
N ASP A 149 34.55 -8.16 7.33
CA ASP A 149 35.97 -8.52 7.47
C ASP A 149 36.64 -7.78 8.65
N LEU A 150 36.15 -8.03 9.88
CA LEU A 150 36.58 -7.27 11.07
C LEU A 150 38.08 -7.40 11.39
N ASP A 151 38.73 -8.44 10.84
CA ASP A 151 40.14 -8.73 11.10
C ASP A 151 41.08 -7.88 10.23
N ASN A 152 40.73 -7.64 8.95
CA ASN A 152 41.58 -6.89 8.01
C ASN A 152 40.96 -5.57 7.53
N ASP A 153 39.65 -5.39 7.72
CA ASP A 153 38.87 -4.20 7.33
C ASP A 153 38.96 -3.87 5.83
N THR A 154 39.12 -4.92 5.00
CA THR A 154 39.41 -4.82 3.56
C THR A 154 38.30 -5.37 2.65
N GLU A 155 37.63 -6.46 3.05
CA GLU A 155 36.60 -7.12 2.24
C GLU A 155 35.22 -6.98 2.87
N ARG A 156 34.57 -5.83 2.62
CA ARG A 156 33.20 -5.56 3.08
C ARG A 156 32.21 -5.95 1.98
N VAL A 157 31.44 -7.01 2.22
CA VAL A 157 30.45 -7.54 1.27
C VAL A 157 29.10 -7.79 1.93
N LEU A 158 28.03 -7.58 1.17
CA LEU A 158 26.69 -7.95 1.61
C LEU A 158 26.43 -9.41 1.23
N LYS A 159 26.26 -10.28 2.23
CA LYS A 159 25.93 -11.68 2.04
C LYS A 159 24.41 -11.88 1.96
N PHE A 160 23.98 -12.94 1.29
CA PHE A 160 22.58 -13.37 1.25
C PHE A 160 22.40 -14.87 1.50
N ASN A 161 21.26 -15.25 2.07
CA ASN A 161 20.99 -16.64 2.45
C ASN A 161 20.52 -17.50 1.26
N LYS A 162 21.45 -18.19 0.59
CA LYS A 162 21.14 -19.08 -0.56
C LYS A 162 20.12 -20.18 -0.29
N SER A 163 19.98 -20.61 0.96
CA SER A 163 19.04 -21.69 1.32
C SER A 163 17.58 -21.22 1.27
N SER A 164 17.34 -19.92 1.17
CA SER A 164 15.99 -19.37 1.01
C SER A 164 15.51 -19.55 -0.43
N ARG A 165 14.27 -20.06 -0.58
CA ARG A 165 13.56 -20.16 -1.86
C ARG A 165 13.50 -18.84 -2.62
N PHE A 166 13.62 -17.71 -1.91
CA PHE A 166 13.72 -16.38 -2.50
C PHE A 166 14.81 -16.28 -3.57
N PHE A 167 15.94 -16.99 -3.37
CA PHE A 167 17.10 -16.97 -4.26
C PHE A 167 17.19 -18.18 -5.20
N ASN A 168 16.13 -18.98 -5.33
CA ASN A 168 16.14 -20.16 -6.20
C ASN A 168 16.24 -19.77 -7.68
N GLY A 169 17.19 -20.36 -8.39
CA GLY A 169 17.34 -20.18 -9.85
C GLY A 169 17.93 -18.84 -10.28
N LEU A 170 18.35 -17.96 -9.36
CA LEU A 170 18.85 -16.63 -9.71
C LEU A 170 20.10 -16.65 -10.61
N LYS A 171 20.96 -17.68 -10.45
CA LYS A 171 22.18 -17.83 -11.24
C LYS A 171 21.91 -17.88 -12.75
N ASP A 172 20.75 -18.39 -13.15
CA ASP A 172 20.37 -18.57 -14.55
C ASP A 172 19.45 -17.44 -15.08
N LEU A 173 19.07 -16.48 -14.23
CA LEU A 173 18.06 -15.45 -14.53
C LEU A 173 18.63 -14.05 -14.77
N ASP A 174 19.97 -13.93 -14.77
CA ASP A 174 20.71 -12.69 -15.05
C ASP A 174 20.21 -11.49 -14.22
N MET A 175 20.15 -11.70 -12.89
CA MET A 175 19.56 -10.71 -11.98
C MET A 175 20.33 -9.40 -11.96
N ASP A 176 21.66 -9.44 -12.14
CA ASP A 176 22.51 -8.26 -12.18
C ASP A 176 21.99 -7.25 -13.21
N ASN A 177 21.67 -7.70 -14.43
CA ASN A 177 21.16 -6.84 -15.50
C ASN A 177 19.72 -6.37 -15.27
N ARG A 178 18.93 -7.09 -14.47
CA ARG A 178 17.55 -6.71 -14.10
C ARG A 178 17.52 -5.69 -12.96
N ILE A 179 18.41 -5.84 -11.98
CA ILE A 179 18.47 -5.00 -10.77
C ILE A 179 19.12 -3.65 -11.09
N ARG A 180 20.19 -3.64 -11.88
CA ARG A 180 20.97 -2.44 -12.21
C ARG A 180 20.15 -1.24 -12.71
N PRO A 181 19.24 -1.37 -13.70
CA PRO A 181 18.42 -0.23 -14.16
C PRO A 181 17.39 0.27 -13.14
N LEU A 182 17.06 -0.54 -12.13
CA LEU A 182 16.23 -0.13 -11.00
C LEU A 182 17.09 0.64 -10.00
N PHE A 183 18.24 0.09 -9.65
CA PHE A 183 19.14 0.60 -8.62
C PHE A 183 19.81 1.93 -8.97
N GLN A 184 20.25 2.10 -10.23
CA GLN A 184 20.93 3.33 -10.72
C GLN A 184 20.06 4.60 -10.67
N ARG A 185 18.76 4.47 -10.40
CA ARG A 185 17.86 5.62 -10.19
C ARG A 185 18.00 6.22 -8.80
N TYR A 186 18.55 5.45 -7.87
CA TYR A 186 18.58 5.77 -6.45
C TYR A 186 20.01 5.94 -5.91
N ALA A 187 21.00 5.35 -6.59
CA ALA A 187 22.38 5.29 -6.14
C ALA A 187 23.35 5.61 -7.29
N ASP A 188 24.50 6.20 -6.94
CA ASP A 188 25.57 6.65 -7.87
C ASP A 188 26.75 5.66 -7.95
N PHE A 189 26.57 4.45 -7.47
CA PHE A 189 27.55 3.36 -7.48
C PHE A 189 26.90 2.09 -8.00
N ASP A 190 27.72 1.08 -8.23
CA ASP A 190 27.31 -0.15 -8.89
C ASP A 190 27.63 -1.40 -8.05
N PHE A 191 27.21 -2.56 -8.51
CA PHE A 191 27.37 -3.81 -7.79
C PHE A 191 27.67 -5.00 -8.71
N SER A 192 28.20 -6.05 -8.10
CA SER A 192 28.42 -7.36 -8.72
C SER A 192 27.96 -8.47 -7.77
N ILE A 193 27.23 -9.45 -8.29
CA ILE A 193 26.71 -10.57 -7.51
C ILE A 193 27.56 -11.81 -7.78
N ASN A 194 28.17 -12.37 -6.74
CA ASN A 194 28.79 -13.67 -6.77
C ASN A 194 27.82 -14.71 -6.18
N TYR A 195 27.14 -15.43 -7.07
CA TYR A 195 26.18 -16.48 -6.70
C TYR A 195 26.82 -17.70 -6.06
N ASP A 196 28.13 -17.95 -6.28
CA ASP A 196 28.86 -19.08 -5.71
C ASP A 196 29.34 -18.80 -4.28
N ASP A 197 29.51 -17.53 -3.89
CA ASP A 197 29.86 -17.11 -2.53
C ASP A 197 28.70 -16.44 -1.75
N ALA A 198 27.54 -16.31 -2.39
CA ALA A 198 26.38 -15.59 -1.85
C ALA A 198 26.71 -14.13 -1.46
N SER A 199 27.62 -13.49 -2.18
CA SER A 199 28.06 -12.13 -1.87
C SER A 199 27.66 -11.15 -2.95
N ILE A 200 27.37 -9.94 -2.51
CA ILE A 200 27.18 -8.75 -3.31
C ILE A 200 28.30 -7.80 -2.93
N ASN A 201 29.11 -7.43 -3.93
CA ASN A 201 30.16 -6.45 -3.79
C ASN A 201 29.72 -5.15 -4.46
N PHE A 202 29.76 -4.04 -3.72
CA PHE A 202 29.47 -2.71 -4.21
C PHE A 202 30.76 -1.98 -4.58
N TYR A 203 30.75 -1.29 -5.71
CA TYR A 203 31.92 -0.62 -6.26
C TYR A 203 31.57 0.71 -6.95
N ARG A 204 32.57 1.59 -7.06
CA ARG A 204 32.47 2.85 -7.82
C ARG A 204 33.60 2.92 -8.85
N GLU A 205 33.29 3.47 -10.02
CA GLU A 205 34.28 3.78 -11.05
C GLU A 205 34.62 5.27 -10.98
N GLU A 206 35.80 5.59 -10.46
CA GLU A 206 36.30 6.97 -10.39
C GLU A 206 37.41 7.17 -11.41
N SER A 207 37.11 7.87 -12.50
CA SER A 207 38.00 8.28 -13.60
C SER A 207 38.81 7.16 -14.29
N THR A 208 39.73 6.52 -13.57
CA THR A 208 40.64 5.45 -14.04
C THR A 208 40.82 4.31 -13.03
N GLN A 209 40.15 4.34 -11.89
CA GLN A 209 40.26 3.32 -10.84
C GLN A 209 38.88 2.83 -10.40
N ARG A 210 38.77 1.52 -10.22
CA ARG A 210 37.61 0.88 -9.61
C ARG A 210 37.89 0.73 -8.12
N ILE A 211 37.01 1.27 -7.30
CA ILE A 211 37.04 1.13 -5.85
C ILE A 211 36.00 0.07 -5.49
N ASP A 212 36.47 -1.11 -5.11
CA ASP A 212 35.63 -2.25 -4.68
C ASP A 212 35.38 -2.25 -3.17
N ASN A 213 34.48 -3.14 -2.71
CA ASN A 213 34.18 -3.41 -1.31
C ASN A 213 33.70 -2.18 -0.52
N ILE A 214 32.90 -1.35 -1.17
CA ILE A 214 32.37 -0.12 -0.57
C ILE A 214 31.24 -0.49 0.41
N LYS A 215 31.38 -0.03 1.67
CA LYS A 215 30.27 -0.08 2.63
C LYS A 215 29.26 1.01 2.32
N VAL A 216 28.06 0.60 1.95
CA VAL A 216 26.93 1.51 1.69
C VAL A 216 26.16 1.81 2.97
N SER A 217 25.42 2.92 2.98
CA SER A 217 24.53 3.28 4.08
C SER A 217 23.38 2.28 4.23
N ARG A 218 22.70 2.29 5.39
CA ARG A 218 21.50 1.46 5.61
C ARG A 218 20.36 1.79 4.64
N GLY A 219 20.21 3.06 4.27
CA GLY A 219 19.20 3.47 3.29
C GLY A 219 19.48 2.89 1.92
N GLU A 220 20.72 2.98 1.44
CA GLU A 220 21.15 2.40 0.17
C GLU A 220 21.07 0.88 0.14
N GLU A 221 21.41 0.21 1.25
CA GLU A 221 21.22 -1.24 1.42
C GLU A 221 19.75 -1.62 1.28
N ASN A 222 18.85 -0.92 1.98
CA ASN A 222 17.41 -1.17 1.90
C ASN A 222 16.88 -0.94 0.48
N ILE A 223 17.33 0.12 -0.21
CA ILE A 223 16.98 0.38 -1.61
C ILE A 223 17.47 -0.74 -2.51
N PHE A 224 18.69 -1.24 -2.30
CA PHE A 224 19.23 -2.35 -3.08
C PHE A 224 18.39 -3.61 -2.91
N ILE A 225 18.08 -3.99 -1.66
CA ILE A 225 17.23 -5.16 -1.35
C ILE A 225 15.83 -5.00 -1.95
N TRP A 226 15.28 -3.77 -1.93
CA TRP A 226 14.03 -3.45 -2.58
C TRP A 226 14.11 -3.60 -4.12
N CYS A 227 15.16 -3.08 -4.76
CA CYS A 227 15.38 -3.24 -6.21
C CYS A 227 15.54 -4.71 -6.59
N PHE A 228 16.22 -5.49 -5.75
CA PHE A 228 16.33 -6.93 -5.88
C PHE A 228 14.95 -7.61 -5.87
N PHE A 229 14.11 -7.25 -4.90
CA PHE A 229 12.74 -7.74 -4.82
C PHE A 229 11.91 -7.35 -6.05
N LEU A 230 12.00 -6.11 -6.52
CA LEU A 230 11.30 -5.65 -7.72
C LEU A 230 11.73 -6.43 -8.97
N ALA A 231 13.01 -6.78 -9.10
CA ALA A 231 13.49 -7.63 -10.19
C ALA A 231 12.86 -9.03 -10.13
N ILE A 232 12.67 -9.60 -8.94
CA ILE A 232 11.92 -10.87 -8.77
C ILE A 232 10.45 -10.69 -9.12
N VAL A 233 9.81 -9.59 -8.71
CA VAL A 233 8.42 -9.30 -9.09
C VAL A 233 8.27 -9.23 -10.61
N GLN A 234 9.23 -8.63 -11.32
CA GLN A 234 9.24 -8.63 -12.78
C GLN A 234 9.30 -10.06 -13.34
N LEU A 235 10.13 -10.94 -12.78
CA LEU A 235 10.19 -12.35 -13.18
C LEU A 235 8.86 -13.09 -12.95
N VAL A 236 8.15 -12.81 -11.85
CA VAL A 236 6.82 -13.35 -11.60
C VAL A 236 5.83 -12.89 -12.68
N ILE A 237 5.86 -11.61 -13.03
CA ILE A 237 4.98 -11.02 -14.06
C ILE A 237 5.30 -11.62 -15.44
N ASP A 238 6.58 -11.79 -15.74
CA ASP A 238 7.09 -12.42 -16.97
C ASP A 238 6.82 -13.94 -17.00
N LYS A 239 6.26 -14.52 -15.93
CA LYS A 239 5.97 -15.96 -15.76
C LYS A 239 7.20 -16.84 -15.93
N ALA A 240 8.32 -16.42 -15.36
CA ALA A 240 9.52 -17.25 -15.30
C ALA A 240 9.23 -18.57 -14.54
N GLU A 241 9.71 -19.69 -15.07
CA GLU A 241 9.43 -21.05 -14.55
C GLU A 241 9.75 -21.19 -13.05
N ALA A 242 10.88 -20.61 -12.60
CA ALA A 242 11.30 -20.61 -11.20
C ALA A 242 10.30 -19.95 -10.23
N TYR A 243 9.40 -19.11 -10.75
CA TYR A 243 8.45 -18.31 -9.98
C TYR A 243 6.97 -18.57 -10.34
N GLU A 244 6.65 -19.59 -11.14
CA GLU A 244 5.26 -19.94 -11.50
C GLU A 244 4.36 -20.27 -10.31
N TRP A 245 4.95 -20.68 -9.19
CA TRP A 245 4.25 -20.98 -7.95
C TRP A 245 3.63 -19.73 -7.29
N VAL A 246 4.08 -18.52 -7.66
CA VAL A 246 3.65 -17.27 -7.04
C VAL A 246 2.26 -16.88 -7.55
N LYS A 247 1.25 -17.07 -6.69
CA LYS A 247 -0.13 -16.61 -6.93
C LYS A 247 -0.38 -15.22 -6.36
N TYR A 248 0.31 -14.90 -5.27
CA TYR A 248 0.14 -13.67 -4.50
C TYR A 248 1.48 -12.99 -4.26
N ILE A 249 1.49 -11.66 -4.30
CA ILE A 249 2.59 -10.83 -3.82
C ILE A 249 2.11 -10.06 -2.60
N TYR A 250 2.85 -10.10 -1.49
CA TYR A 250 2.56 -9.35 -0.28
C TYR A 250 3.74 -8.43 0.06
N VAL A 251 3.55 -7.12 0.03
CA VAL A 251 4.56 -6.13 0.41
C VAL A 251 4.16 -5.45 1.72
N ASP A 252 5.01 -5.52 2.74
CA ASP A 252 4.82 -4.85 4.04
C ASP A 252 5.92 -3.82 4.28
N ASP A 253 5.53 -2.56 4.43
CA ASP A 253 6.41 -1.42 4.79
C ASP A 253 7.76 -1.40 4.02
N PRO A 254 7.75 -1.30 2.68
CA PRO A 254 8.95 -1.52 1.85
C PRO A 254 10.03 -0.42 1.93
N ILE A 255 9.80 0.62 2.74
CA ILE A 255 10.51 1.91 2.68
C ILE A 255 10.74 2.50 4.06
N SER A 256 11.02 1.67 5.07
CA SER A 256 11.44 2.23 6.36
C SER A 256 12.74 3.00 6.17
N SER A 257 12.70 4.32 6.42
CA SER A 257 13.86 5.24 6.42
C SER A 257 14.33 5.81 5.06
N LEU A 258 13.46 5.90 4.06
CA LEU A 258 13.74 6.66 2.83
C LEU A 258 13.28 8.12 2.92
N ASP A 259 13.91 9.01 2.14
CA ASP A 259 13.38 10.36 1.90
C ASP A 259 12.14 10.35 1.00
N ASP A 260 11.38 11.44 1.03
CA ASP A 260 10.07 11.55 0.36
C ASP A 260 10.15 11.31 -1.17
N ASN A 261 11.24 11.72 -1.83
CA ASN A 261 11.42 11.51 -3.28
C ASN A 261 11.55 10.03 -3.61
N ASN A 262 12.41 9.34 -2.85
CA ASN A 262 12.63 7.91 -2.99
C ASN A 262 11.36 7.12 -2.69
N VAL A 263 10.59 7.54 -1.67
CA VAL A 263 9.28 6.95 -1.34
C VAL A 263 8.31 6.98 -2.53
N ILE A 264 8.23 8.08 -3.25
CA ILE A 264 7.31 8.23 -4.38
C ILE A 264 7.76 7.41 -5.58
N ALA A 265 9.04 7.46 -5.90
CA ALA A 265 9.60 6.69 -7.00
C ALA A 265 9.36 5.18 -6.77
N VAL A 266 9.63 4.69 -5.55
CA VAL A 266 9.38 3.30 -5.15
C VAL A 266 7.89 2.93 -5.26
N ALA A 267 6.99 3.77 -4.72
CA ALA A 267 5.55 3.53 -4.82
C ALA A 267 5.07 3.47 -6.29
N SER A 268 5.56 4.40 -7.11
CA SER A 268 5.18 4.50 -8.51
C SER A 268 5.67 3.30 -9.32
N HIS A 269 6.93 2.88 -9.12
CA HIS A 269 7.47 1.66 -9.72
C HIS A 269 6.67 0.42 -9.35
N LEU A 270 6.37 0.25 -8.06
CA LEU A 270 5.55 -0.87 -7.62
C LEU A 270 4.18 -0.86 -8.31
N ALA A 271 3.52 0.31 -8.36
CA ALA A 271 2.24 0.44 -9.05
C ALA A 271 2.32 0.16 -10.56
N ALA A 272 3.40 0.57 -11.22
CA ALA A 272 3.63 0.32 -12.64
C ALA A 272 3.80 -1.19 -12.92
N LEU A 273 4.60 -1.88 -12.11
CA LEU A 273 4.76 -3.34 -12.17
C LEU A 273 3.43 -4.06 -11.94
N MET A 274 2.65 -3.58 -10.97
CA MET A 274 1.33 -4.17 -10.66
C MET A 274 0.31 -4.04 -11.80
N LYS A 275 0.46 -3.10 -12.75
CA LYS A 275 -0.48 -2.92 -13.88
C LYS A 275 -0.48 -4.10 -14.88
N GLY A 276 0.46 -5.04 -14.78
CA GLY A 276 0.52 -6.26 -15.61
C GLY A 276 -0.60 -7.28 -15.33
N GLU A 277 -0.91 -8.11 -16.33
CA GLU A 277 -1.92 -9.16 -16.20
C GLU A 277 -1.33 -10.44 -15.57
N GLY A 278 -1.68 -10.76 -14.32
CA GLY A 278 -1.45 -12.12 -13.81
C GLY A 278 -1.40 -12.30 -12.30
N VAL A 279 -1.09 -11.25 -11.52
CA VAL A 279 -0.76 -11.41 -10.09
C VAL A 279 -1.68 -10.61 -9.19
N LYS A 280 -2.02 -11.19 -8.04
CA LYS A 280 -2.82 -10.56 -6.99
C LYS A 280 -1.87 -9.98 -5.93
N VAL A 281 -2.03 -8.71 -5.59
CA VAL A 281 -1.04 -8.01 -4.77
C VAL A 281 -1.68 -7.33 -3.57
N ILE A 282 -1.03 -7.47 -2.42
CA ILE A 282 -1.36 -6.77 -1.18
C ILE A 282 -0.18 -5.87 -0.84
N VAL A 283 -0.45 -4.60 -0.55
CA VAL A 283 0.57 -3.69 -0.03
C VAL A 283 0.08 -3.12 1.29
N SER A 284 0.81 -3.34 2.38
CA SER A 284 0.55 -2.71 3.67
C SER A 284 1.61 -1.67 4.01
N SER A 285 1.19 -0.49 4.45
CA SER A 285 2.13 0.54 4.87
C SER A 285 1.62 1.42 6.03
N HIS A 286 2.53 1.94 6.84
CA HIS A 286 2.29 3.07 7.74
C HIS A 286 2.64 4.43 7.12
N HIS A 287 3.34 4.45 6.00
CA HIS A 287 3.80 5.66 5.37
C HIS A 287 2.68 6.30 4.54
N THR A 288 2.25 7.50 4.93
CA THR A 288 1.08 8.15 4.33
C THR A 288 1.29 8.50 2.87
N LEU A 289 2.44 9.10 2.51
CA LEU A 289 2.77 9.45 1.13
C LEU A 289 2.74 8.24 0.20
N PHE A 290 3.49 7.19 0.55
CA PHE A 290 3.52 5.91 -0.15
C PHE A 290 2.14 5.31 -0.37
N PHE A 291 1.33 5.21 0.70
CA PHE A 291 -0.04 4.72 0.60
C PHE A 291 -0.88 5.53 -0.40
N ASN A 292 -0.77 6.86 -0.36
CA ASN A 292 -1.54 7.74 -1.24
C ASN A 292 -1.08 7.64 -2.71
N VAL A 293 0.22 7.55 -2.98
CA VAL A 293 0.74 7.34 -4.33
C VAL A 293 0.17 6.04 -4.90
N LEU A 294 0.20 4.94 -4.14
CA LEU A 294 -0.40 3.67 -4.57
C LEU A 294 -1.90 3.77 -4.81
N CYS A 295 -2.64 4.45 -3.93
CA CYS A 295 -4.08 4.64 -4.08
C CYS A 295 -4.44 5.43 -5.34
N ASN A 296 -3.60 6.38 -5.75
CA ASN A 296 -3.80 7.18 -6.95
C ASN A 296 -3.39 6.42 -8.22
N GLU A 297 -2.26 5.72 -8.19
CA GLU A 297 -1.71 5.03 -9.36
C GLU A 297 -2.42 3.72 -9.71
N ILE A 298 -2.97 3.04 -8.71
CA ILE A 298 -3.59 1.72 -8.89
C ILE A 298 -5.10 1.88 -8.96
N SER A 299 -5.60 1.96 -10.19
CA SER A 299 -7.04 2.00 -10.43
C SER A 299 -7.74 0.77 -9.83
N ARG A 300 -8.89 0.99 -9.18
CA ARG A 300 -9.76 -0.07 -8.61
C ARG A 300 -9.14 -0.91 -7.49
N ALA A 301 -8.02 -0.49 -6.90
CA ALA A 301 -7.51 -1.10 -5.68
C ALA A 301 -8.53 -0.99 -4.53
N GLU A 302 -8.57 -2.02 -3.69
CA GLU A 302 -9.31 -1.96 -2.45
C GLU A 302 -8.50 -1.20 -1.40
N GLN A 303 -8.98 -0.02 -1.00
CA GLN A 303 -8.29 0.85 -0.05
C GLN A 303 -8.85 0.61 1.35
N LEU A 304 -8.02 0.07 2.24
CA LEU A 304 -8.43 -0.34 3.58
C LEU A 304 -7.59 0.36 4.64
N PHE A 305 -8.21 0.65 5.78
CA PHE A 305 -7.55 1.06 7.00
C PHE A 305 -7.73 0.02 8.09
N LEU A 306 -6.62 -0.51 8.59
CA LEU A 306 -6.61 -1.45 9.72
C LEU A 306 -6.42 -0.69 11.03
N GLN A 307 -7.34 -0.94 11.96
CA GLN A 307 -7.31 -0.41 13.31
C GLN A 307 -7.43 -1.57 14.30
N LYS A 308 -6.63 -1.51 15.36
CA LYS A 308 -6.80 -2.40 16.53
C LYS A 308 -7.73 -1.75 17.54
N SER A 309 -8.62 -2.53 18.15
CA SER A 309 -9.55 -2.04 19.19
C SER A 309 -8.78 -1.58 20.44
N LYS A 310 -9.41 -0.72 21.25
CA LYS A 310 -8.79 -0.17 22.48
C LYS A 310 -8.46 -1.23 23.53
N ASP A 311 -9.24 -2.30 23.58
CA ASP A 311 -9.02 -3.46 24.46
C ASP A 311 -8.00 -4.45 23.88
N ASN A 312 -7.41 -4.16 22.71
CA ASN A 312 -6.47 -5.01 21.99
C ASN A 312 -6.99 -6.40 21.61
N ALA A 313 -8.29 -6.66 21.76
CA ALA A 313 -8.90 -7.97 21.57
C ALA A 313 -9.39 -8.19 20.14
N THR A 314 -9.73 -7.12 19.41
CA THR A 314 -10.32 -7.20 18.07
C THR A 314 -9.66 -6.22 17.09
N TYR A 315 -9.99 -6.39 15.82
CA TYR A 315 -9.50 -5.59 14.71
C TYR A 315 -10.67 -5.12 13.85
N ILE A 316 -10.56 -3.90 13.35
CA ILE A 316 -11.54 -3.26 12.49
C ILE A 316 -10.85 -2.92 11.17
N LEU A 317 -11.45 -3.37 10.06
CA LEU A 317 -11.09 -2.92 8.71
C LEU A 317 -12.13 -1.93 8.23
N LYS A 318 -11.68 -0.73 7.88
CA LYS A 318 -12.52 0.32 7.29
C LYS A 318 -12.17 0.49 5.82
N ASP A 319 -13.18 0.50 4.97
CA ASP A 319 -13.01 0.91 3.57
C ASP A 319 -12.78 2.42 3.51
N THR A 320 -11.62 2.83 3.01
CA THR A 320 -11.21 4.24 2.88
C THR A 320 -11.31 4.76 1.45
N THR A 321 -11.78 3.94 0.50
CA THR A 321 -11.91 4.32 -0.92
C THR A 321 -12.71 5.62 -1.11
N LYS A 322 -13.63 5.94 -0.18
CA LYS A 322 -14.46 7.16 -0.21
C LYS A 322 -14.25 8.14 0.94
N THR A 323 -13.55 7.78 2.02
CA THR A 323 -13.44 8.60 3.25
C THR A 323 -12.02 8.57 3.80
N PRO A 324 -11.19 9.60 3.54
CA PRO A 324 -9.77 9.57 3.88
C PRO A 324 -9.49 10.29 5.21
N PHE A 325 -10.29 9.95 6.24
CA PHE A 325 -10.54 10.82 7.40
C PHE A 325 -9.31 11.12 8.30
N PHE A 326 -8.17 10.45 8.10
CA PHE A 326 -6.92 10.76 8.83
C PHE A 326 -5.72 11.08 7.92
N HIS A 327 -5.81 10.78 6.63
CA HIS A 327 -4.70 10.94 5.68
C HIS A 327 -4.49 12.39 5.25
N HIS A 328 -5.57 13.14 5.08
CA HIS A 328 -5.50 14.51 4.60
C HIS A 328 -4.72 15.42 5.53
N VAL A 329 -4.85 15.23 6.84
CA VAL A 329 -4.14 16.05 7.83
C VAL A 329 -2.63 15.84 7.74
N ALA A 330 -2.19 14.58 7.60
CA ALA A 330 -0.78 14.25 7.43
C ALA A 330 -0.22 14.75 6.09
N LEU A 331 -0.96 14.55 5.00
CA LEU A 331 -0.59 15.08 3.69
C LEU A 331 -0.55 16.61 3.67
N LEU A 332 -1.49 17.27 4.33
CA LEU A 332 -1.55 18.73 4.39
C LEU A 332 -0.38 19.28 5.21
N LYS A 333 0.04 18.60 6.28
CA LYS A 333 1.30 18.89 7.00
C LYS A 333 2.52 18.75 6.09
N GLU A 334 2.58 17.68 5.31
CA GLU A 334 3.66 17.41 4.37
C GLU A 334 3.74 18.50 3.29
N LEU A 335 2.62 18.86 2.65
CA LEU A 335 2.55 19.96 1.69
C LEU A 335 2.95 21.30 2.30
N LYS A 336 2.52 21.57 3.55
CA LYS A 336 2.88 22.80 4.25
C LYS A 336 4.37 22.85 4.54
N LYS A 337 4.96 21.76 5.04
CA LYS A 337 6.40 21.63 5.25
C LYS A 337 7.19 21.82 3.95
N ALA A 338 6.78 21.16 2.87
CA ALA A 338 7.42 21.29 1.55
C ALA A 338 7.34 22.74 1.03
N SER A 339 6.17 23.38 1.20
CA SER A 339 5.96 24.79 0.88
C SER A 339 6.83 25.74 1.70
N ASP A 340 7.01 25.47 3.00
CA ASP A 340 7.75 26.33 3.92
C ASP A 340 9.28 26.17 3.78
N THR A 341 9.73 24.99 3.34
CA THR A 341 11.15 24.69 3.11
C THR A 341 11.63 24.97 1.68
N ASP A 342 10.72 25.41 0.79
CA ASP A 342 10.94 25.61 -0.64
C ASP A 342 11.34 24.34 -1.44
N ILE A 343 11.27 23.17 -0.81
CA ILE A 343 11.57 21.88 -1.44
C ILE A 343 10.29 21.35 -2.09
N LEU A 344 9.99 21.84 -3.30
CA LEU A 344 8.75 21.53 -4.03
C LEU A 344 9.01 20.77 -5.34
N TYR A 345 8.47 19.56 -5.42
CA TYR A 345 8.49 18.70 -6.60
C TYR A 345 7.12 18.56 -7.26
N THR A 346 7.09 18.32 -8.57
CA THR A 346 5.86 18.17 -9.38
C THR A 346 4.79 17.26 -8.75
N TYR A 347 5.16 16.18 -8.07
CA TYR A 347 4.19 15.29 -7.39
C TYR A 347 3.38 15.97 -6.28
N HIS A 348 3.87 17.05 -5.67
CA HIS A 348 3.10 17.77 -4.66
C HIS A 348 1.79 18.29 -5.23
N PHE A 349 1.72 18.61 -6.54
CA PHE A 349 0.47 18.96 -7.21
C PHE A 349 -0.52 17.78 -7.25
N ASN A 350 -0.07 16.53 -7.30
CA ASN A 350 -0.94 15.35 -7.19
C ASN A 350 -1.56 15.26 -5.80
N ILE A 351 -0.75 15.46 -4.76
CA ILE A 351 -1.20 15.44 -3.37
C ILE A 351 -2.19 16.58 -3.13
N LEU A 352 -1.83 17.80 -3.55
CA LEU A 352 -2.67 19.00 -3.44
C LEU A 352 -4.00 18.80 -4.15
N ARG A 353 -3.98 18.31 -5.39
CA ARG A 353 -5.20 18.02 -6.14
C ARG A 353 -6.08 17.00 -5.42
N ASN A 354 -5.52 15.91 -4.91
CA ASN A 354 -6.29 14.91 -4.18
C ASN A 354 -6.99 15.55 -2.96
N ILE A 355 -6.27 16.39 -2.20
CA ILE A 355 -6.87 17.13 -1.09
C ILE A 355 -7.99 18.04 -1.57
N LEU A 356 -7.79 18.81 -2.65
CA LEU A 356 -8.81 19.70 -3.23
C LEU A 356 -10.05 18.91 -3.71
N GLU A 357 -9.88 17.78 -4.39
CA GLU A 357 -10.97 16.91 -4.85
C GLU A 357 -11.80 16.37 -3.69
N LYS A 358 -11.14 16.01 -2.58
CA LYS A 358 -11.81 15.45 -1.41
C LYS A 358 -12.51 16.52 -0.59
N THR A 359 -11.90 17.70 -0.45
CA THR A 359 -12.58 18.86 0.15
C THR A 359 -13.77 19.28 -0.70
N ALA A 360 -13.65 19.29 -2.02
CA ALA A 360 -14.79 19.56 -2.91
C ALA A 360 -15.92 18.57 -2.69
N SER A 361 -15.61 17.27 -2.64
CA SER A 361 -16.60 16.24 -2.33
C SER A 361 -17.23 16.41 -0.94
N PHE A 362 -16.47 16.84 0.07
CA PHE A 362 -16.97 17.08 1.42
C PHE A 362 -17.95 18.26 1.49
N HIS A 363 -17.67 19.32 0.74
CA HIS A 363 -18.53 20.49 0.63
C HIS A 363 -19.68 20.33 -0.40
N GLY A 364 -19.79 19.17 -1.06
CA GLY A 364 -20.84 18.88 -2.03
C GLY A 364 -20.61 19.47 -3.43
N TYR A 365 -19.38 19.87 -3.74
CA TYR A 365 -18.99 20.34 -5.07
C TYR A 365 -18.68 19.17 -6.02
N ALA A 366 -18.98 19.37 -7.31
CA ALA A 366 -18.73 18.36 -8.35
C ALA A 366 -17.26 18.29 -8.81
N HIS A 367 -16.51 19.38 -8.67
CA HIS A 367 -15.14 19.51 -9.18
C HIS A 367 -14.22 20.17 -8.15
N PHE A 368 -12.94 19.77 -8.13
CA PHE A 368 -11.92 20.34 -7.23
C PHE A 368 -11.67 21.83 -7.43
N SER A 369 -11.92 22.34 -8.64
CA SER A 369 -11.75 23.76 -8.98
C SER A 369 -12.64 24.66 -8.12
N SER A 370 -13.75 24.13 -7.59
CA SER A 370 -14.59 24.85 -6.63
C SER A 370 -13.87 25.14 -5.30
N CYS A 371 -12.77 24.44 -5.01
CA CYS A 371 -11.92 24.68 -3.85
C CYS A 371 -10.74 25.63 -4.11
N ILE A 372 -10.62 26.17 -5.33
CA ILE A 372 -9.63 27.20 -5.66
C ILE A 372 -10.26 28.57 -5.40
N ARG A 373 -9.56 29.42 -4.63
CA ARG A 373 -10.00 30.78 -4.28
C ARG A 373 -10.29 31.59 -5.54
N LYS A 374 -11.47 32.22 -5.56
CA LYS A 374 -11.91 33.13 -6.63
C LYS A 374 -11.47 34.55 -6.29
N GLY A 375 -10.17 34.81 -6.34
CA GLY A 375 -9.57 36.12 -6.10
C GLY A 375 -8.99 36.69 -7.40
N ASP A 376 -9.65 37.74 -7.91
CA ASP A 376 -9.50 38.36 -9.24
C ASP A 376 -9.70 37.41 -10.43
N ALA A 377 -10.60 37.80 -11.35
CA ALA A 377 -11.19 36.97 -12.40
C ALA A 377 -10.18 36.33 -13.39
N GLU A 378 -8.88 36.57 -13.25
CA GLU A 378 -7.80 36.07 -14.10
C GLU A 378 -7.10 34.81 -13.54
N ASN A 379 -7.13 34.56 -12.22
CA ASN A 379 -6.29 33.52 -11.60
C ASN A 379 -6.95 32.12 -11.49
N GLU A 380 -8.27 32.03 -11.34
CA GLU A 380 -8.99 30.74 -11.21
C GLU A 380 -8.78 29.80 -12.41
N PRO A 381 -8.86 30.27 -13.67
CA PRO A 381 -8.62 29.42 -14.84
C PRO A 381 -7.16 28.96 -14.91
N VAL A 382 -6.22 29.83 -14.54
CA VAL A 382 -4.78 29.55 -14.53
C VAL A 382 -4.46 28.48 -13.49
N TYR A 383 -4.87 28.66 -12.23
CA TYR A 383 -4.63 27.69 -11.16
C TYR A 383 -5.30 26.34 -11.44
N THR A 384 -6.53 26.34 -11.95
CA THR A 384 -7.21 25.11 -12.35
C THR A 384 -6.45 24.39 -13.47
N ARG A 385 -5.95 25.14 -14.46
CA ARG A 385 -5.19 24.58 -15.58
C ARG A 385 -3.83 24.05 -15.13
N ILE A 386 -3.13 24.76 -14.26
CA ILE A 386 -1.82 24.37 -13.73
C ILE A 386 -1.95 23.13 -12.86
N VAL A 387 -2.91 23.10 -11.93
CA VAL A 387 -3.17 21.91 -11.13
C VAL A 387 -3.49 20.74 -12.05
N ASN A 388 -4.33 20.91 -13.09
CA ASN A 388 -4.59 19.85 -14.06
C ASN A 388 -3.34 19.41 -14.82
N LEU A 389 -2.53 20.33 -15.33
CA LEU A 389 -1.34 20.02 -16.14
C LEU A 389 -0.24 19.35 -15.32
N LEU A 390 0.00 19.80 -14.09
CA LEU A 390 1.07 19.28 -13.23
C LEU A 390 0.62 18.06 -12.42
N SER A 391 -0.68 17.76 -12.39
CA SER A 391 -1.19 16.52 -11.81
C SER A 391 -1.52 15.40 -12.82
N HIS A 392 -1.81 15.75 -14.09
CA HIS A 392 -2.08 14.77 -15.16
C HIS A 392 -1.01 14.75 -16.25
N GLY A 393 -0.01 15.63 -16.18
CA GLY A 393 1.08 15.62 -17.14
C GLY A 393 1.82 14.28 -17.08
N ASN A 394 2.28 13.79 -18.23
CA ASN A 394 3.21 12.66 -18.35
C ASN A 394 4.59 12.94 -17.67
N TYR A 395 4.65 13.82 -16.66
CA TYR A 395 5.73 13.90 -15.71
C TYR A 395 5.74 12.58 -14.98
N SER A 396 6.58 11.70 -15.49
CA SER A 396 6.96 10.44 -14.87
C SER A 396 7.13 10.67 -13.36
N LEU A 397 6.18 10.17 -12.57
CA LEU A 397 6.33 10.00 -11.11
C LEU A 397 7.61 9.25 -10.74
N PHE A 398 8.24 8.59 -11.72
CA PHE A 398 9.51 7.90 -11.65
C PHE A 398 10.74 8.83 -11.67
N ASP A 399 10.55 10.15 -11.89
CA ASP A 399 11.59 11.20 -11.85
C ASP A 399 10.96 12.50 -11.29
N PRO A 400 10.78 12.61 -9.96
CA PRO A 400 10.20 13.80 -9.35
C PRO A 400 11.10 14.99 -9.60
N LYS A 401 10.75 15.79 -10.61
CA LYS A 401 11.48 17.02 -10.91
C LYS A 401 11.10 18.10 -9.93
N GLU A 402 12.12 18.75 -9.39
CA GLU A 402 11.95 20.00 -8.66
C GLU A 402 11.21 20.98 -9.58
N MET A 403 10.21 21.64 -9.03
CA MET A 403 9.42 22.61 -9.76
C MET A 403 10.29 23.82 -10.09
N VAL A 404 10.10 24.40 -11.29
CA VAL A 404 10.60 25.75 -11.58
C VAL A 404 9.94 26.77 -10.63
N GLU A 405 10.62 27.88 -10.35
CA GLU A 405 10.17 28.89 -9.40
C GLU A 405 8.73 29.38 -9.64
N GLU A 406 8.35 29.55 -10.91
CA GLU A 406 6.99 29.92 -11.29
C GLU A 406 5.95 28.89 -10.79
N ASN A 407 6.22 27.59 -10.98
CA ASN A 407 5.34 26.52 -10.51
C ASN A 407 5.33 26.42 -8.97
N LYS A 408 6.47 26.68 -8.31
CA LYS A 408 6.54 26.74 -6.84
C LYS A 408 5.66 27.87 -6.30
N GLU A 409 5.71 29.04 -6.93
CA GLU A 409 4.87 30.19 -6.56
C GLU A 409 3.39 29.87 -6.73
N TYR A 410 3.00 29.28 -7.87
CA TYR A 410 1.62 28.82 -8.07
C TYR A 410 1.19 27.80 -7.01
N PHE A 411 2.05 26.83 -6.69
CA PHE A 411 1.76 25.85 -5.65
C PHE A 411 1.51 26.51 -4.29
N ARG A 412 2.42 27.39 -3.85
CA ARG A 412 2.31 28.13 -2.58
C ARG A 412 1.04 28.95 -2.50
N ASN A 413 0.74 29.70 -3.57
CA ASN A 413 -0.45 30.55 -3.63
C ASN A 413 -1.73 29.72 -3.52
N ILE A 414 -1.82 28.59 -4.24
CA ILE A 414 -2.99 27.71 -4.18
C ILE A 414 -3.11 27.09 -2.79
N LEU A 415 -2.02 26.59 -2.21
CA LEU A 415 -2.03 25.96 -0.88
C LEU A 415 -2.42 26.96 0.22
N ASN A 416 -1.80 28.14 0.25
CA ASN A 416 -2.10 29.16 1.27
C ASN A 416 -3.53 29.66 1.16
N ASN A 417 -4.01 29.96 -0.05
CA ASN A 417 -5.40 30.33 -0.29
C ASN A 417 -6.37 29.24 0.22
N PHE A 418 -6.07 27.98 -0.07
CA PHE A 418 -6.86 26.85 0.37
C PHE A 418 -6.87 26.69 1.90
N LEU A 419 -5.72 26.88 2.56
CA LEU A 419 -5.60 26.80 4.02
C LEU A 419 -6.40 27.90 4.73
N GLU A 420 -6.40 29.10 4.17
CA GLU A 420 -7.15 30.25 4.69
C GLU A 420 -8.66 30.10 4.48
N ASP A 421 -9.11 29.72 3.27
CA ASP A 421 -10.54 29.68 2.93
C ASP A 421 -11.32 28.61 3.69
N TYR A 422 -10.68 27.47 3.96
CA TYR A 422 -11.32 26.31 4.56
C TYR A 422 -11.07 26.19 6.07
N ASN A 423 -10.46 27.21 6.70
CA ASN A 423 -10.27 27.36 8.15
C ASN A 423 -9.73 26.09 8.85
N PHE A 424 -8.67 25.49 8.32
CA PHE A 424 -8.03 24.34 8.97
C PHE A 424 -7.51 24.72 10.36
N ASN A 425 -7.61 23.80 11.33
CA ASN A 425 -7.09 24.03 12.68
C ASN A 425 -5.58 24.24 12.63
N GLN A 426 -5.11 25.48 12.85
CA GLN A 426 -3.70 25.81 12.72
C GLN A 426 -2.77 25.08 13.70
N ARG A 427 -3.31 24.53 14.81
CA ARG A 427 -2.54 23.65 15.72
C ARG A 427 -2.04 22.38 15.04
N ILE A 428 -2.60 22.04 13.89
CA ILE A 428 -2.11 20.95 13.04
C ILE A 428 -0.73 21.29 12.48
N PHE A 429 -0.41 22.55 12.18
CA PHE A 429 0.87 22.93 11.54
C PHE A 429 1.93 23.42 12.53
N GLY A 430 1.60 23.54 13.83
CA GLY A 430 2.57 23.86 14.86
C GLY A 430 3.54 22.70 15.10
N GLU A 431 4.82 23.01 15.26
CA GLU A 431 5.81 22.03 15.72
C GLU A 431 5.38 21.44 17.06
N THR A 432 5.57 20.13 17.22
CA THR A 432 5.37 19.46 18.50
C THR A 432 6.52 19.85 19.43
N GLN A 433 6.48 21.05 20.00
CA GLN A 433 7.12 21.28 21.28
C GLN A 433 6.28 20.55 22.32
N ASN A 434 6.67 19.30 22.62
CA ASN A 434 6.54 18.66 23.94
C ASN A 434 7.04 17.20 23.87
N GLN A 435 8.36 17.05 23.87
CA GLN A 435 9.07 15.97 24.57
C GLN A 435 10.40 16.52 25.08
N LYS A 436 10.35 17.30 26.15
CA LYS A 436 11.42 17.45 27.14
C LYS A 436 10.74 17.79 28.47
N GLU A 437 11.15 17.05 29.51
CA GLU A 437 10.73 17.13 30.92
C GLU A 437 9.34 16.51 31.16
N GLU A 438 9.17 15.41 31.88
CA GLU A 438 9.90 14.83 33.03
C GLU A 438 10.22 13.32 32.88
#